data_AF-A0A1I1B253-F1
#
_entry.id   AF-A0A1I1B253-F1
#
_cell.length_a   1.000
_cell.length_b   1.000
_cell.length_c   1.000
_cell.angle_alpha   90.00
_cell.angle_beta   90.00
_cell.angle_gamma   90.00
#
_symmetry.space_group_name_H-M   'P 1'
#
loop_
_entity.id
_entity.type
_entity.pdbx_description
1 polymer ?
#
loop_
_entity_poly.entity_id
_entity_poly.type
_entity_poly.pdbx_seq_one_letter_code
_entity_poly.pdbx_strand_id
1 'polypeptide(L)'
;MLATPSPAPTLAWDRINTALRQYERDHANSGLLPELLERLPRVIAASGAASTTRRMVQRIGRTLLDTGLAPTILAPTCPDYSHRDGRYTCTSVHGGTPLLAHRHIDFLDRVTESLPRARVVFLLADQEADDPVICRVCRVEPEEFRRRVEQSILATREAVERRGWQAEAMTRYVPHFRHQSTNAAREIAADSRLRGRLASESDQRSRLYALLDPSMTTQEAETRTARTAGQYVALGTFAAERDMLICNHSTTNLGWYNNVGTAVLHHPIDLY
;
A
#
# COMPACT_ATOMS: atom_id res chain seq x y z
N MET A 1 10.20 23.92 -1.45
CA MET A 1 8.97 24.48 -2.05
C MET A 1 8.18 23.32 -2.62
N LEU A 2 7.02 23.00 -2.05
CA LEU A 2 6.11 22.01 -2.66
C LEU A 2 5.46 22.69 -3.85
N ALA A 3 5.60 22.11 -5.04
CA ALA A 3 4.90 22.59 -6.23
C ALA A 3 3.40 22.66 -5.92
N THR A 4 2.77 23.79 -6.24
CA THR A 4 1.30 23.89 -6.23
C THR A 4 0.75 22.71 -7.03
N PRO A 5 -0.14 21.88 -6.45
CA PRO A 5 -0.65 20.71 -7.15
C PRO A 5 -1.32 21.18 -8.43
N SER A 6 -0.83 20.70 -9.59
CA SER A 6 -1.54 20.89 -10.85
C SER A 6 -2.98 20.41 -10.68
N PRO A 7 -3.97 21.14 -11.22
CA PRO A 7 -5.36 20.70 -11.14
C PRO A 7 -5.45 19.26 -11.63
N ALA A 8 -6.14 18.42 -10.85
CA ALA A 8 -6.27 17.01 -11.16
C ALA A 8 -6.80 16.87 -12.60
N PRO A 9 -6.15 16.09 -13.47
CA PRO A 9 -6.59 15.95 -14.84
C PRO A 9 -8.05 15.49 -14.86
N THR A 10 -8.90 16.19 -15.62
CA THR A 10 -10.32 15.87 -15.73
C THR A 10 -10.46 14.43 -16.22
N LEU A 11 -10.99 13.55 -15.36
CA LEU A 11 -11.23 12.16 -15.68
C LEU A 11 -12.26 12.04 -16.81
N ALA A 12 -11.90 11.34 -17.89
CA ALA A 12 -12.80 11.04 -18.99
C ALA A 12 -13.81 9.95 -18.58
N TRP A 13 -14.80 10.31 -17.76
CA TRP A 13 -15.79 9.40 -17.18
C TRP A 13 -16.55 8.59 -18.23
N ASP A 14 -16.87 9.15 -19.40
CA ASP A 14 -17.57 8.40 -20.45
C ASP A 14 -16.80 7.16 -20.93
N ARG A 15 -15.47 7.28 -21.03
CA ARG A 15 -14.59 6.17 -21.40
C ARG A 15 -14.47 5.13 -20.28
N ILE A 16 -14.50 5.57 -19.02
CA ILE A 16 -14.52 4.68 -17.86
C ILE A 16 -15.85 3.91 -17.82
N ASN A 17 -16.97 4.62 -17.97
CA ASN A 17 -18.32 4.06 -17.99
C ASN A 17 -18.48 3.03 -19.11
N THR A 18 -18.01 3.35 -20.32
CA THR A 18 -18.05 2.43 -21.47
C THR A 18 -17.25 1.16 -21.18
N ALA A 19 -16.06 1.29 -20.62
CA ALA A 19 -15.21 0.14 -20.29
C ALA A 19 -15.80 -0.74 -19.19
N LEU A 20 -16.44 -0.15 -18.17
CA LEU A 20 -17.12 -0.89 -17.10
C LEU A 20 -18.41 -1.56 -17.59
N ARG A 21 -19.18 -0.91 -18.47
CA ARG A 21 -20.33 -1.54 -19.17
C ARG A 21 -19.90 -2.75 -19.99
N GLN A 22 -18.79 -2.64 -20.73
CA GLN A 22 -18.26 -3.78 -21.48
C GLN A 22 -17.89 -4.91 -20.53
N TYR A 23 -17.16 -4.59 -19.45
CA TYR A 23 -16.72 -5.56 -18.47
C TYR A 23 -17.88 -6.31 -17.80
N GLU A 24 -18.91 -5.59 -17.35
CA GLU A 24 -20.11 -6.19 -16.73
C GLU A 24 -20.81 -7.18 -17.68
N ARG A 25 -20.96 -6.81 -18.97
CA ARG A 25 -21.54 -7.70 -19.99
C ARG A 25 -20.74 -8.98 -20.17
N ASP A 26 -19.41 -8.89 -20.12
CA ASP A 26 -18.53 -10.04 -20.34
C ASP A 26 -18.47 -11.00 -19.13
N HIS A 27 -18.78 -10.53 -17.92
CA HIS A 27 -18.63 -11.30 -16.68
C HIS A 27 -19.97 -11.71 -16.04
N ALA A 28 -21.09 -11.50 -16.74
CA ALA A 28 -22.45 -11.81 -16.26
C ALA A 28 -22.79 -11.24 -14.87
N ASN A 29 -22.11 -10.17 -14.46
CA ASN A 29 -22.37 -9.50 -13.18
C ASN A 29 -23.70 -8.73 -13.31
N SER A 30 -24.71 -9.17 -12.57
CA SER A 30 -26.09 -8.73 -12.78
C SER A 30 -26.39 -7.40 -12.07
N GLY A 31 -26.28 -6.28 -12.79
CA GLY A 31 -26.98 -5.04 -12.46
C GLY A 31 -26.38 -4.18 -11.35
N LEU A 32 -25.12 -4.44 -10.97
CA LEU A 32 -24.40 -3.63 -9.97
C LEU A 32 -23.79 -2.36 -10.57
N LEU A 33 -23.69 -2.26 -11.90
CA LEU A 33 -23.05 -1.12 -12.54
C LEU A 33 -23.71 0.23 -12.22
N PRO A 34 -25.05 0.40 -12.21
CA PRO A 34 -25.64 1.68 -11.82
C PRO A 34 -25.18 2.17 -10.43
N GLU A 35 -25.18 1.27 -9.45
CA GLU A 35 -24.73 1.56 -8.08
C GLU A 35 -23.22 1.84 -8.03
N LEU A 36 -22.41 1.08 -8.79
CA LEU A 36 -20.98 1.35 -8.93
C LEU A 36 -20.73 2.74 -9.49
N LEU A 37 -21.40 3.12 -10.58
CA LEU A 37 -21.18 4.40 -11.26
C LEU A 37 -21.59 5.60 -10.39
N GLU A 38 -22.49 5.41 -9.43
CA GLU A 38 -22.79 6.42 -8.41
C GLU A 38 -21.67 6.55 -7.36
N ARG A 39 -21.12 5.42 -6.91
CA ARG A 39 -20.17 5.37 -5.78
C ARG A 39 -18.73 5.63 -6.18
N LEU A 40 -18.31 5.12 -7.34
CA LEU A 40 -16.93 5.19 -7.80
C LEU A 40 -16.40 6.63 -7.86
N PRO A 41 -17.14 7.64 -8.34
CA PRO A 41 -16.68 9.04 -8.28
C PRO A 41 -16.35 9.52 -6.87
N ARG A 42 -17.12 9.11 -5.83
CA ARG A 42 -16.88 9.50 -4.43
C ARG A 42 -15.61 8.84 -3.87
N VAL A 43 -15.42 7.55 -4.16
CA VAL A 43 -14.19 6.81 -3.81
C VAL A 43 -12.95 7.46 -4.44
N ILE A 44 -13.04 7.82 -5.72
CA ILE A 44 -11.94 8.45 -6.45
C ILE A 44 -11.68 9.88 -5.95
N ALA A 45 -12.73 10.64 -5.61
CA ALA A 45 -12.60 11.99 -5.06
C ALA A 45 -11.91 12.01 -3.68
N ALA A 46 -12.07 10.95 -2.87
CA ALA A 46 -11.33 10.81 -1.62
C ALA A 46 -9.84 10.48 -1.83
N SER A 47 -9.48 9.93 -2.99
CA SER A 47 -8.16 9.37 -3.30
C SER A 47 -7.22 10.36 -3.99
N GLY A 48 -5.91 10.11 -3.91
CA GLY A 48 -4.88 10.91 -4.54
C GLY A 48 -4.55 10.47 -5.98
N ALA A 49 -3.60 11.18 -6.59
CA ALA A 49 -3.30 11.10 -8.04
C ALA A 49 -3.02 9.69 -8.60
N ALA A 50 -2.39 8.78 -7.84
CA ALA A 50 -2.14 7.42 -8.31
C ALA A 50 -3.44 6.60 -8.54
N SER A 51 -4.55 6.97 -7.89
CA SER A 51 -5.88 6.37 -8.10
C SER A 51 -6.69 7.03 -9.20
N THR A 52 -6.34 8.25 -9.61
CA THR A 52 -7.12 9.05 -10.56
C THR A 52 -6.65 8.89 -12.01
N THR A 53 -5.89 7.84 -12.33
CA THR A 53 -5.59 7.52 -13.73
C THR A 53 -6.71 6.67 -14.31
N ARG A 54 -7.06 6.86 -15.59
CA ARG A 54 -8.11 6.05 -16.26
C ARG A 54 -7.94 4.54 -16.03
N ARG A 55 -6.69 4.05 -16.15
CA ARG A 55 -6.36 2.64 -15.95
C ARG A 55 -6.65 2.19 -14.52
N MET A 56 -6.28 3.00 -13.52
CA MET A 56 -6.52 2.67 -12.12
C MET A 56 -7.99 2.74 -11.75
N VAL A 57 -8.72 3.77 -12.20
CA VAL A 57 -10.17 3.87 -11.98
C VAL A 57 -10.91 2.68 -12.59
N GLN A 58 -10.52 2.24 -13.79
CA GLN A 58 -11.06 1.02 -14.40
C GLN A 58 -10.74 -0.24 -13.58
N ARG A 59 -9.53 -0.38 -13.02
CA ARG A 59 -9.18 -1.51 -12.15
C ARG A 59 -10.02 -1.52 -10.88
N ILE A 60 -10.10 -0.38 -10.18
CA ILE A 60 -10.95 -0.25 -8.99
C ILE A 60 -12.40 -0.60 -9.32
N GLY A 61 -12.94 -0.06 -10.41
CA GLY A 61 -14.31 -0.35 -10.83
C GLY A 61 -14.57 -1.83 -11.13
N ARG A 62 -13.63 -2.52 -11.79
CA ARG A 62 -13.72 -3.97 -12.05
C ARG A 62 -13.71 -4.77 -10.75
N THR A 63 -12.71 -4.53 -9.89
CA THR A 63 -12.61 -5.16 -8.57
C THR A 63 -13.89 -4.96 -7.75
N LEU A 64 -14.52 -3.79 -7.82
CA LEU A 64 -15.79 -3.53 -7.15
C LEU A 64 -16.95 -4.34 -7.75
N LEU A 65 -17.02 -4.54 -9.07
CA LEU A 65 -18.02 -5.42 -9.68
C LEU A 65 -17.82 -6.88 -9.26
N ASP A 66 -16.59 -7.37 -9.33
CA ASP A 66 -16.24 -8.78 -9.05
C ASP A 66 -16.50 -9.15 -7.59
N THR A 67 -16.36 -8.19 -6.69
CA THR A 67 -16.61 -8.37 -5.24
C THR A 67 -18.04 -8.03 -4.82
N GLY A 68 -18.95 -7.78 -5.76
CA GLY A 68 -20.33 -7.43 -5.42
C GLY A 68 -20.47 -6.14 -4.60
N LEU A 69 -19.60 -5.16 -4.88
CA LEU A 69 -19.44 -3.90 -4.13
C LEU A 69 -19.05 -4.09 -2.65
N ALA A 70 -18.51 -5.25 -2.28
CA ALA A 70 -18.03 -5.59 -0.95
C ALA A 70 -16.54 -5.97 -0.97
N PRO A 71 -15.65 -5.07 -1.45
CA PRO A 71 -14.25 -5.40 -1.63
C PRO A 71 -13.56 -5.64 -0.29
N THR A 72 -12.49 -6.43 -0.31
CA THR A 72 -11.49 -6.40 0.76
C THR A 72 -10.45 -5.33 0.43
N ILE A 73 -10.20 -4.41 1.37
CA ILE A 73 -9.20 -3.35 1.27
C ILE A 73 -8.04 -3.70 2.20
N LEU A 74 -6.88 -3.98 1.63
CA LEU A 74 -5.64 -4.19 2.38
C LEU A 74 -4.95 -2.85 2.64
N ALA A 75 -4.66 -2.55 3.90
CA ALA A 75 -3.93 -1.35 4.33
C ALA A 75 -2.55 -1.77 4.88
N PRO A 76 -1.55 -2.02 4.02
CA PRO A 76 -0.19 -2.31 4.47
C PRO A 76 0.36 -1.15 5.29
N THR A 77 0.91 -1.46 6.45
CA THR A 77 1.45 -0.51 7.42
C THR A 77 2.81 -0.97 7.91
N CYS A 78 3.74 -0.03 8.00
CA CYS A 78 4.98 -0.26 8.73
C CYS A 78 4.68 -0.47 10.22
N PRO A 79 5.60 -1.09 10.98
CA PRO A 79 5.58 -1.09 12.45
C PRO A 79 5.47 0.31 13.04
N ASP A 80 5.19 0.40 14.35
CA ASP A 80 5.11 1.66 15.09
C ASP A 80 6.51 2.28 15.30
N TYR A 81 7.13 2.70 14.21
CA TYR A 81 8.39 3.43 14.24
C TYR A 81 8.20 4.81 14.88
N SER A 82 9.20 5.25 15.61
CA SER A 82 9.27 6.59 16.15
C SER A 82 9.10 7.64 15.06
N HIS A 83 8.44 8.74 15.41
CA HIS A 83 8.17 9.85 14.51
C HIS A 83 8.29 11.20 15.24
N ARG A 84 8.57 12.25 14.48
CA ARG A 84 8.59 13.64 14.95
C ARG A 84 7.85 14.51 13.93
N ASP A 85 7.00 15.41 14.41
CA ASP A 85 6.23 16.33 13.56
C ASP A 85 5.43 15.63 12.45
N GLY A 86 4.89 14.44 12.75
CA GLY A 86 4.12 13.63 11.81
C GLY A 86 4.93 12.93 10.73
N ARG A 87 6.26 12.81 10.89
CA ARG A 87 7.17 12.12 9.97
C ARG A 87 8.00 11.06 10.68
N TYR A 88 8.25 9.93 10.03
CA TYR A 88 9.03 8.85 10.62
C TYR A 88 10.50 9.26 10.81
N THR A 89 11.05 8.93 11.98
CA THR A 89 12.49 9.01 12.24
C THR A 89 13.17 7.65 12.14
N CYS A 90 12.41 6.55 12.27
CA CYS A 90 12.89 5.16 12.21
C CYS A 90 13.99 4.82 13.25
N THR A 91 14.14 5.61 14.30
CA THR A 91 15.19 5.47 15.32
C THR A 91 14.83 4.48 16.44
N SER A 92 13.54 4.17 16.60
CA SER A 92 13.05 3.13 17.49
C SER A 92 11.76 2.56 16.93
N VAL A 93 11.40 1.37 17.38
CA VAL A 93 10.08 0.76 17.17
C VAL A 93 9.38 0.66 18.52
N HIS A 94 8.09 0.92 18.57
CA HIS A 94 7.24 0.85 19.75
C HIS A 94 6.16 -0.22 19.55
N GLY A 95 5.22 -0.33 20.48
CA GLY A 95 4.13 -1.32 20.44
C GLY A 95 2.75 -0.70 20.32
N GLY A 96 2.64 0.57 19.89
CA GLY A 96 1.39 1.29 19.75
C GLY A 96 0.79 1.16 18.35
N THR A 97 -0.25 1.95 18.08
CA THR A 97 -0.84 2.02 16.74
C THR A 97 0.08 2.84 15.83
N PRO A 98 0.59 2.29 14.71
CA PRO A 98 1.52 3.01 13.85
C PRO A 98 0.94 4.32 13.33
N LEU A 99 1.79 5.34 13.17
CA LEU A 99 1.39 6.63 12.59
C LEU A 99 0.64 6.47 11.26
N LEU A 100 1.16 5.62 10.36
CA LEU A 100 0.50 5.35 9.08
C LEU A 100 -0.89 4.71 9.26
N ALA A 101 -1.05 3.81 10.24
CA ALA A 101 -2.35 3.20 10.52
C ALA A 101 -3.36 4.26 10.96
N HIS A 102 -2.99 5.17 11.87
CA HIS A 102 -3.84 6.31 12.25
C HIS A 102 -4.29 7.13 11.06
N ARG A 103 -3.36 7.48 10.17
CA ARG A 103 -3.69 8.26 8.97
C ARG A 103 -4.61 7.49 8.03
N HIS A 104 -4.37 6.19 7.83
CA HIS A 104 -5.22 5.36 7.00
C HIS A 104 -6.63 5.19 7.57
N ILE A 105 -6.82 5.15 8.89
CA ILE A 105 -8.16 5.07 9.49
C ILE A 105 -9.04 6.23 9.02
N ASP A 106 -8.57 7.47 9.13
CA ASP A 106 -9.34 8.65 8.72
C ASP A 106 -9.70 8.64 7.23
N PHE A 107 -8.78 8.15 6.40
CA PHE A 107 -8.99 8.01 4.96
C PHE A 107 -10.00 6.91 4.63
N LEU A 108 -9.87 5.75 5.28
CA LEU A 108 -10.72 4.60 5.05
C LEU A 108 -12.13 4.81 5.59
N ASP A 109 -12.32 5.63 6.64
CA ASP A 109 -13.65 6.04 7.07
C ASP A 109 -14.40 6.72 5.91
N ARG A 110 -13.78 7.69 5.22
CA ARG A 110 -14.38 8.35 4.03
C ARG A 110 -14.61 7.40 2.85
N VAL A 111 -13.71 6.46 2.62
CA VAL A 111 -13.87 5.47 1.53
C VAL A 111 -15.03 4.52 1.84
N THR A 112 -15.13 4.05 3.08
CA THR A 112 -16.15 3.09 3.50
C THR A 112 -17.54 3.71 3.62
N GLU A 113 -17.68 5.02 3.80
CA GLU A 113 -18.95 5.74 3.59
C GLU A 113 -19.53 5.49 2.17
N SER A 114 -18.65 5.41 1.16
CA SER A 114 -19.05 5.11 -0.22
C SER A 114 -19.11 3.61 -0.52
N LEU A 115 -18.50 2.77 0.32
CA LEU A 115 -18.42 1.32 0.19
C LEU A 115 -18.75 0.66 1.54
N PRO A 116 -20.00 0.73 2.02
CA PRO A 116 -20.35 0.35 3.40
C PRO A 116 -20.18 -1.14 3.70
N ARG A 117 -20.04 -1.97 2.66
CA ARG A 117 -19.81 -3.42 2.77
C ARG A 117 -18.33 -3.81 2.65
N ALA A 118 -17.43 -2.84 2.48
CA ALA A 118 -16.01 -3.12 2.35
C ALA A 118 -15.43 -3.68 3.65
N ARG A 119 -14.54 -4.66 3.52
CA ARG A 119 -13.80 -5.26 4.64
C ARG A 119 -12.40 -4.68 4.65
N VAL A 120 -12.02 -3.99 5.72
CA VAL A 120 -10.67 -3.40 5.83
C VAL A 120 -9.79 -4.29 6.70
N VAL A 121 -8.59 -4.58 6.20
CA VAL A 121 -7.56 -5.34 6.92
C VAL A 121 -6.25 -4.56 6.91
N PHE A 122 -5.81 -4.14 8.10
CA PHE A 122 -4.49 -3.57 8.30
C PHE A 122 -3.45 -4.69 8.37
N LEU A 123 -2.42 -4.59 7.53
CA LEU A 123 -1.35 -5.58 7.44
C LEU A 123 -0.05 -4.98 7.96
N LEU A 124 0.39 -5.39 9.15
CA LEU A 124 1.63 -4.91 9.73
C LEU A 124 2.82 -5.73 9.19
N ALA A 125 3.85 -5.04 8.73
CA ALA A 125 5.03 -5.60 8.09
C ALA A 125 5.98 -6.33 9.07
N ASP A 126 5.53 -7.45 9.62
CA ASP A 126 6.30 -8.26 10.58
C ASP A 126 7.61 -8.83 10.03
N GLN A 127 7.75 -8.91 8.70
CA GLN A 127 9.01 -9.26 8.05
C GLN A 127 10.15 -8.28 8.19
N GLU A 128 9.89 -7.05 8.61
CA GLU A 128 10.95 -6.07 8.83
C GLU A 128 11.85 -6.46 10.01
N ALA A 129 11.37 -7.30 10.93
CA ALA A 129 12.17 -7.88 12.01
C ALA A 129 13.30 -8.81 11.50
N ASP A 130 13.22 -9.28 10.25
CA ASP A 130 14.27 -10.08 9.62
C ASP A 130 15.32 -9.21 8.90
N ASP A 131 15.16 -7.87 8.89
CA ASP A 131 16.15 -6.96 8.30
C ASP A 131 17.16 -6.49 9.36
N PRO A 132 18.42 -6.94 9.27
CA PRO A 132 19.42 -6.63 10.30
C PRO A 132 19.77 -5.14 10.37
N VAL A 133 19.62 -4.38 9.28
CA VAL A 133 19.88 -2.93 9.33
C VAL A 133 18.74 -2.24 10.07
N ILE A 134 17.48 -2.61 9.81
CA ILE A 134 16.34 -2.02 10.52
C ILE A 134 16.47 -2.30 12.02
N CYS A 135 16.80 -3.54 12.42
CA CYS A 135 17.04 -3.91 13.82
C CYS A 135 18.16 -3.08 14.46
N ARG A 136 19.30 -2.92 13.75
CA ARG A 136 20.44 -2.09 14.19
C ARG A 136 20.04 -0.63 14.42
N VAL A 137 19.30 -0.04 13.48
CA VAL A 137 18.88 1.36 13.54
C VAL A 137 17.89 1.59 14.67
N CYS A 138 16.95 0.66 14.85
CA CYS A 138 15.98 0.68 15.93
C CYS A 138 16.57 0.29 17.29
N ARG A 139 17.83 -0.17 17.33
CA ARG A 139 18.55 -0.63 18.52
C ARG A 139 17.79 -1.72 19.29
N VAL A 140 17.27 -2.70 18.56
CA VAL A 140 16.55 -3.84 19.12
C VAL A 140 17.00 -5.14 18.47
N GLU A 141 16.99 -6.21 19.23
CA GLU A 141 17.19 -7.56 18.69
C GLU A 141 15.96 -8.01 17.88
N PRO A 142 16.11 -8.92 16.90
CA PRO A 142 15.01 -9.40 16.06
C PRO A 142 13.79 -9.91 16.86
N GLU A 143 14.01 -10.65 17.94
CA GLU A 143 12.93 -11.19 18.79
C GLU A 143 12.14 -10.08 19.47
N GLU A 144 12.83 -9.07 19.99
CA GLU A 144 12.21 -7.90 20.59
C GLU A 144 11.46 -7.06 19.55
N PHE A 145 12.01 -6.96 18.34
CA PHE A 145 11.32 -6.32 17.21
C PHE A 145 9.99 -7.04 16.91
N ARG A 146 10.01 -8.36 16.75
CA ARG A 146 8.80 -9.17 16.48
C ARG A 146 7.75 -8.96 17.56
N ARG A 147 8.15 -9.00 18.84
CA ARG A 147 7.26 -8.74 19.98
C ARG A 147 6.60 -7.35 19.90
N ARG A 148 7.35 -6.32 19.51
CA ARG A 148 6.82 -4.96 19.34
C ARG A 148 5.86 -4.83 18.15
N VAL A 149 6.11 -5.57 17.06
CA VAL A 149 5.15 -5.67 15.94
C VAL A 149 3.86 -6.34 16.41
N GLU A 150 3.93 -7.42 17.19
CA GLU A 150 2.75 -8.07 17.76
C GLU A 150 1.94 -7.13 18.65
N GLN A 151 2.62 -6.35 19.50
CA GLN A 151 1.97 -5.29 20.28
C GLN A 151 1.28 -4.25 19.37
N SER A 152 1.95 -3.84 18.29
CA SER A 152 1.38 -2.90 17.32
C SER A 152 0.16 -3.47 16.60
N ILE A 153 0.14 -4.78 16.31
CA ILE A 153 -1.02 -5.47 15.73
C ILE A 153 -2.20 -5.41 16.70
N LEU A 154 -1.97 -5.70 17.99
CA LEU A 154 -3.01 -5.66 19.02
C LEU A 154 -3.57 -4.24 19.22
N ALA A 155 -2.70 -3.24 19.34
CA ALA A 155 -3.10 -1.85 19.49
C ALA A 155 -3.90 -1.35 18.26
N THR A 156 -3.45 -1.71 17.05
CA THR A 156 -4.16 -1.35 15.82
C THR A 156 -5.52 -2.05 15.75
N ARG A 157 -5.61 -3.33 16.15
CA ARG A 157 -6.87 -4.08 16.21
C ARG A 157 -7.87 -3.40 17.13
N GLU A 158 -7.46 -3.05 18.35
CA GLU A 158 -8.31 -2.33 19.32
C GLU A 158 -8.81 -0.99 18.74
N ALA A 159 -7.94 -0.24 18.07
CA ALA A 159 -8.29 1.05 17.46
C ALA A 159 -9.36 0.94 16.35
N VAL A 160 -9.44 -0.19 15.66
CA VAL A 160 -10.31 -0.38 14.48
C VAL A 160 -11.47 -1.37 14.69
N GLU A 161 -11.50 -2.10 15.81
CA GLU A 161 -12.50 -3.15 16.09
C GLU A 161 -13.94 -2.62 16.06
N ARG A 162 -14.18 -1.41 16.62
CA ARG A 162 -15.51 -0.79 16.61
C ARG A 162 -16.06 -0.50 15.21
N ARG A 163 -15.22 -0.51 14.18
CA ARG A 163 -15.58 -0.37 12.76
C ARG A 163 -15.83 -1.71 12.07
N GLY A 164 -15.63 -2.83 12.77
CA GLY A 164 -15.64 -4.18 12.20
C GLY A 164 -14.42 -4.49 11.34
N TRP A 165 -13.34 -3.72 11.47
CA TRP A 165 -12.10 -3.90 10.71
C TRP A 165 -11.12 -4.80 11.45
N GLN A 166 -10.09 -5.28 10.74
CA GLN A 166 -9.11 -6.22 11.26
C GLN A 166 -7.69 -5.66 11.18
N ALA A 167 -6.81 -6.20 12.03
CA ALA A 167 -5.37 -6.00 11.95
C ALA A 167 -4.66 -7.35 12.16
N GLU A 168 -3.70 -7.65 11.29
CA GLU A 168 -2.95 -8.91 11.26
C GLU A 168 -1.50 -8.69 10.83
N ALA A 169 -0.64 -9.66 11.14
CA ALA A 169 0.70 -9.74 10.57
C ALA A 169 0.61 -10.01 9.05
N MET A 170 1.40 -9.28 8.26
CA MET A 170 1.42 -9.40 6.81
C MET A 170 1.77 -10.82 6.37
N THR A 171 2.73 -11.47 7.02
CA THR A 171 3.15 -12.84 6.65
C THR A 171 2.18 -13.92 7.10
N ARG A 172 1.30 -13.61 8.06
CA ARG A 172 0.20 -14.51 8.45
C ARG A 172 -0.96 -14.39 7.47
N TYR A 173 -1.31 -13.17 7.06
CA TYR A 173 -2.43 -12.92 6.15
C TYR A 173 -2.12 -13.30 4.70
N VAL A 174 -0.88 -13.10 4.26
CA VAL A 174 -0.39 -13.43 2.91
C VAL A 174 0.54 -14.65 3.00
N PRO A 175 0.04 -15.87 2.68
CA PRO A 175 0.86 -17.08 2.73
C PRO A 175 2.08 -16.96 1.83
N HIS A 176 3.23 -17.42 2.31
CA HIS A 176 4.50 -17.41 1.59
C HIS A 176 5.04 -16.02 1.21
N PHE A 177 4.54 -14.94 1.84
CA PHE A 177 4.96 -13.57 1.54
C PHE A 177 6.48 -13.35 1.55
N ARG A 178 7.20 -13.92 2.53
CA ARG A 178 8.67 -13.82 2.63
C ARG A 178 9.37 -14.38 1.39
N HIS A 179 8.95 -15.57 0.96
CA HIS A 179 9.52 -16.24 -0.19
C HIS A 179 9.19 -15.49 -1.49
N GLN A 180 7.93 -15.10 -1.67
CA GLN A 180 7.49 -14.36 -2.86
C GLN A 180 8.17 -13.00 -2.99
N SER A 181 8.25 -12.23 -1.90
CA SER A 181 8.91 -10.92 -1.91
C SER A 181 10.42 -11.03 -2.15
N THR A 182 11.07 -12.07 -1.63
CA THR A 182 12.50 -12.34 -1.88
C THR A 182 12.75 -12.73 -3.34
N ASN A 183 11.92 -13.59 -3.93
CA ASN A 183 12.05 -13.98 -5.33
C ASN A 183 11.81 -12.79 -6.26
N ALA A 184 10.74 -12.02 -6.02
CA ALA A 184 10.48 -10.80 -6.77
C ALA A 184 11.64 -9.79 -6.67
N ALA A 185 12.21 -9.60 -5.49
CA ALA A 185 13.37 -8.73 -5.31
C ALA A 185 14.60 -9.19 -6.12
N ARG A 186 14.87 -10.50 -6.15
CA ARG A 186 15.95 -11.10 -6.95
C ARG A 186 15.72 -10.90 -8.45
N GLU A 187 14.51 -11.16 -8.92
CA GLU A 187 14.13 -10.96 -10.32
C GLU A 187 14.26 -9.50 -10.74
N ILE A 188 13.77 -8.58 -9.91
CA ILE A 188 13.88 -7.12 -10.13
C ILE A 188 15.34 -6.67 -10.20
N ALA A 189 16.18 -7.15 -9.28
CA ALA A 189 17.61 -6.81 -9.26
C ALA A 189 18.38 -7.38 -10.47
N ALA A 190 17.95 -8.54 -10.98
CA ALA A 190 18.55 -9.18 -12.14
C ALA A 190 18.11 -8.58 -13.49
N ASP A 191 16.94 -7.92 -13.56
CA ASP A 191 16.43 -7.35 -14.81
C ASP A 191 17.16 -6.05 -15.20
N SER A 192 17.98 -6.13 -16.26
CA SER A 192 18.75 -5.00 -16.78
C SER A 192 17.88 -3.81 -17.20
N ARG A 193 16.62 -4.05 -17.59
CA ARG A 193 15.67 -3.00 -18.00
C ARG A 193 15.17 -2.19 -16.82
N LEU A 194 15.21 -2.74 -15.62
CA LEU A 194 14.76 -2.09 -14.38
C LEU A 194 15.88 -1.33 -13.66
N ARG A 195 17.15 -1.49 -14.06
CA ARG A 195 18.29 -0.83 -13.39
C ARG A 195 18.15 0.68 -13.30
N GLY A 196 17.82 1.36 -14.40
CA GLY A 196 17.64 2.81 -14.40
C GLY A 196 16.52 3.27 -13.46
N ARG A 197 15.44 2.48 -13.36
CA ARG A 197 14.34 2.73 -12.43
C ARG A 197 14.78 2.53 -10.97
N LEU A 198 15.51 1.45 -10.67
CA LEU A 198 16.03 1.18 -9.32
C LEU A 198 16.97 2.28 -8.85
N ALA A 199 17.90 2.73 -9.71
CA ALA A 199 18.80 3.84 -9.40
C ALA A 199 18.02 5.13 -9.09
N SER A 200 17.02 5.47 -9.93
CA SER A 200 16.18 6.65 -9.72
C SER A 200 15.31 6.57 -8.46
N GLU A 201 14.69 5.42 -8.19
CA GLU A 201 13.89 5.22 -6.96
C GLU A 201 14.78 5.21 -5.70
N SER A 202 16.02 4.71 -5.82
CA SER A 202 17.02 4.73 -4.75
C SER A 202 17.45 6.16 -4.41
N ASP A 203 17.74 6.97 -5.43
CA ASP A 203 18.08 8.40 -5.27
C ASP A 203 16.94 9.19 -4.60
N GLN A 204 15.70 8.96 -5.04
CA GLN A 204 14.51 9.56 -4.41
C GLN A 204 14.34 9.16 -2.94
N ARG A 205 14.93 8.03 -2.51
CA ARG A 205 14.93 7.54 -1.13
C ARG A 205 16.20 7.87 -0.36
N SER A 206 17.15 8.61 -0.95
CA SER A 206 18.43 8.95 -0.32
C SER A 206 18.29 9.51 1.09
N ARG A 207 17.31 10.39 1.33
CA ARG A 207 17.02 10.94 2.67
C ARG A 207 16.60 9.85 3.67
N LEU A 208 15.72 8.93 3.27
CA LEU A 208 15.31 7.80 4.11
C LEU A 208 16.49 6.87 4.39
N TYR A 209 17.30 6.56 3.38
CA TYR A 209 18.46 5.71 3.55
C TYR A 209 19.53 6.34 4.42
N ALA A 210 19.73 7.65 4.37
CA ALA A 210 20.61 8.36 5.29
C ALA A 210 20.12 8.33 6.75
N LEU A 211 18.80 8.25 6.99
CA LEU A 211 18.25 8.06 8.33
C LEU A 211 18.51 6.65 8.87
N LEU A 212 18.51 5.65 7.98
CA LEU A 212 18.83 4.27 8.35
C LEU A 212 20.34 4.11 8.57
N ASP A 213 21.15 4.46 7.58
CA ASP A 213 22.60 4.32 7.66
C ASP A 213 23.26 5.43 6.85
N PRO A 214 23.86 6.46 7.51
CA PRO A 214 24.57 7.53 6.81
C PRO A 214 25.74 7.06 5.95
N SER A 215 26.23 5.83 6.19
CA SER A 215 27.33 5.22 5.41
C SER A 215 26.85 4.27 4.31
N MET A 216 25.53 4.18 4.07
CA MET A 216 24.95 3.30 3.06
C MET A 216 25.50 3.61 1.67
N THR A 217 26.08 2.60 1.04
CA THR A 217 26.56 2.70 -0.34
C THR A 217 25.40 2.73 -1.32
N THR A 218 25.64 3.25 -2.53
CA THR A 218 24.64 3.23 -3.62
C THR A 218 24.14 1.82 -3.91
N GLN A 219 25.03 0.82 -3.89
CA GLN A 219 24.67 -0.58 -4.15
C GLN A 219 23.76 -1.16 -3.05
N GLU A 220 24.01 -0.84 -1.78
CA GLU A 220 23.15 -1.25 -0.67
C GLU A 220 21.77 -0.56 -0.75
N ALA A 221 21.75 0.72 -1.11
CA ALA A 221 20.53 1.48 -1.32
C ALA A 221 19.69 0.91 -2.48
N GLU A 222 20.31 0.55 -3.60
CA GLU A 222 19.64 -0.14 -4.71
C GLU A 222 19.14 -1.52 -4.30
N THR A 223 19.93 -2.28 -3.53
CA THR A 223 19.53 -3.59 -3.00
C THR A 223 18.30 -3.47 -2.10
N ARG A 224 18.26 -2.48 -1.20
CA ARG A 224 17.08 -2.17 -0.37
C ARG A 224 15.89 -1.71 -1.20
N THR A 225 16.14 -0.94 -2.25
CA THR A 225 15.11 -0.50 -3.19
C THR A 225 14.46 -1.69 -3.88
N ALA A 226 15.27 -2.65 -4.35
CA ALA A 226 14.79 -3.89 -4.96
C ALA A 226 14.03 -4.78 -3.95
N ARG A 227 14.50 -4.90 -2.70
CA ARG A 227 13.78 -5.61 -1.63
C ARG A 227 12.40 -5.02 -1.37
N THR A 228 12.32 -3.69 -1.25
CA THR A 228 11.06 -2.98 -1.04
C THR A 228 10.14 -3.15 -2.25
N ALA A 229 10.66 -3.01 -3.47
CA ALA A 229 9.90 -3.27 -4.68
C ALA A 229 9.35 -4.71 -4.73
N GLY A 230 10.14 -5.70 -4.32
CA GLY A 230 9.73 -7.10 -4.22
C GLY A 230 8.56 -7.31 -3.25
N GLN A 231 8.52 -6.60 -2.12
CA GLN A 231 7.37 -6.61 -1.19
C GLN A 231 6.10 -6.06 -1.84
N TYR A 232 6.21 -4.95 -2.59
CA TYR A 232 5.07 -4.36 -3.31
C TYR A 232 4.57 -5.26 -4.44
N VAL A 233 5.48 -5.90 -5.18
CA VAL A 233 5.12 -6.89 -6.20
C VAL A 233 4.41 -8.08 -5.56
N ALA A 234 4.95 -8.66 -4.49
CA ALA A 234 4.35 -9.82 -3.83
C ALA A 234 2.94 -9.51 -3.27
N LEU A 235 2.80 -8.41 -2.52
CA LEU A 235 1.49 -8.02 -1.97
C LEU A 235 0.50 -7.64 -3.08
N GLY A 236 0.99 -6.94 -4.11
CA GLY A 236 0.19 -6.53 -5.26
C GLY A 236 -0.36 -7.72 -6.05
N THR A 237 0.49 -8.71 -6.34
CA THR A 237 0.10 -9.95 -7.00
C THR A 237 -0.95 -10.69 -6.18
N PHE A 238 -0.71 -10.88 -4.88
CA PHE A 238 -1.68 -11.53 -3.99
C PHE A 238 -3.05 -10.85 -4.00
N ALA A 239 -3.07 -9.51 -3.95
CA ALA A 239 -4.29 -8.72 -3.98
C ALA A 239 -4.99 -8.77 -5.34
N ALA A 240 -4.24 -8.73 -6.44
CA ALA A 240 -4.79 -8.81 -7.80
C ALA A 240 -5.41 -10.17 -8.09
N GLU A 241 -4.81 -11.27 -7.62
CA GLU A 241 -5.34 -12.64 -7.77
C GLU A 241 -6.64 -12.89 -6.99
N ARG A 242 -7.01 -12.01 -6.07
CA ARG A 242 -8.14 -12.18 -5.14
C ARG A 242 -9.13 -11.03 -5.19
N ASP A 243 -9.04 -10.20 -6.23
CA ASP A 243 -9.90 -9.03 -6.42
C ASP A 243 -9.96 -8.14 -5.16
N MET A 244 -8.78 -7.84 -4.61
CA MET A 244 -8.64 -6.95 -3.46
C MET A 244 -8.15 -5.56 -3.88
N LEU A 245 -8.53 -4.55 -3.11
CA LEU A 245 -7.98 -3.20 -3.22
C LEU A 245 -6.80 -3.06 -2.24
N ILE A 246 -5.80 -2.25 -2.60
CA ILE A 246 -4.75 -1.83 -1.66
C ILE A 246 -4.90 -0.34 -1.35
N CYS A 247 -5.04 0.01 -0.08
CA CYS A 247 -4.89 1.38 0.41
C CYS A 247 -3.41 1.64 0.74
N ASN A 248 -2.77 2.56 0.04
CA ASN A 248 -1.38 2.90 0.32
C ASN A 248 -1.14 4.41 0.24
N HIS A 249 -0.13 4.90 0.95
CA HIS A 249 0.24 6.31 1.01
C HIS A 249 1.11 6.75 -0.16
N SER A 250 1.42 8.04 -0.25
CA SER A 250 2.33 8.57 -1.27
C SER A 250 3.73 7.97 -1.08
N THR A 251 4.19 7.18 -2.04
CA THR A 251 5.51 6.57 -2.04
C THR A 251 5.96 6.29 -3.46
N THR A 252 7.27 6.23 -3.69
CA THR A 252 7.85 5.91 -5.00
C THR A 252 7.53 4.48 -5.44
N ASN A 253 7.13 3.61 -4.50
CA ASN A 253 6.80 2.22 -4.77
C ASN A 253 5.41 2.00 -5.41
N LEU A 254 4.52 2.98 -5.47
CA LEU A 254 3.15 2.78 -6.02
C LEU A 254 3.16 2.27 -7.47
N GLY A 255 4.21 2.60 -8.24
CA GLY A 255 4.41 2.09 -9.60
C GLY A 255 4.56 0.57 -9.68
N TRP A 256 4.96 -0.12 -8.61
CA TRP A 256 5.10 -1.58 -8.59
C TRP A 256 3.74 -2.28 -8.58
N TYR A 257 2.75 -1.77 -7.84
CA TYR A 257 1.37 -2.28 -7.92
C TYR A 257 0.78 -2.12 -9.32
N ASN A 258 1.12 -1.04 -10.02
CA ASN A 258 0.64 -0.81 -11.38
C ASN A 258 1.08 -1.93 -12.34
N ASN A 259 2.29 -2.44 -12.16
CA ASN A 259 2.87 -3.48 -13.01
C ASN A 259 2.17 -4.84 -12.86
N VAL A 260 1.75 -5.18 -11.64
CA VAL A 260 1.12 -6.47 -11.32
C VAL A 260 -0.41 -6.46 -11.41
N GLY A 261 -1.01 -5.35 -11.85
CA GLY A 261 -2.45 -5.31 -12.13
C GLY A 261 -3.33 -4.87 -10.96
N THR A 262 -2.78 -4.63 -9.78
CA THR A 262 -3.57 -4.34 -8.57
C THR A 262 -4.32 -3.01 -8.67
N ALA A 263 -5.51 -2.98 -8.08
CA ALA A 263 -6.29 -1.78 -7.85
C ALA A 263 -5.82 -1.10 -6.55
N VAL A 264 -5.50 0.20 -6.64
CA VAL A 264 -4.89 0.97 -5.54
C VAL A 264 -5.73 2.18 -5.21
N LEU A 265 -6.05 2.33 -3.93
CA LEU A 265 -6.59 3.52 -3.29
C LEU A 265 -5.42 4.31 -2.68
N HIS A 266 -5.08 5.44 -3.29
CA HIS A 266 -3.95 6.26 -2.92
C HIS A 266 -4.38 7.26 -1.86
N HIS A 267 -3.79 7.16 -0.67
CA HIS A 267 -3.95 8.13 0.40
C HIS A 267 -2.85 9.20 0.27
N PRO A 268 -3.16 10.45 -0.14
CA PRO A 268 -2.14 11.44 -0.50
C PRO A 268 -1.52 12.13 0.74
N ILE A 269 -0.89 11.34 1.61
CA ILE A 269 -0.12 11.83 2.76
C ILE A 269 1.37 11.67 2.51
N ASP A 270 2.17 12.51 3.17
CA ASP A 270 3.63 12.44 3.22
C ASP A 270 4.05 12.06 4.64
N LEU A 271 4.97 11.11 4.77
CA LEU A 271 5.43 10.53 6.03
C LEU A 271 6.94 10.65 6.24
N TYR A 272 7.69 11.24 5.30
CA TYR A 272 9.16 11.27 5.31
C TYR A 272 9.72 12.67 5.00
#